data_AF-A0A9E3UWC0-F1
#
_entry.id   AF-A0A9E3UWC0-F1
#
_cell.length_a   1.000
_cell.length_b   1.000
_cell.length_c   1.000
_cell.angle_alpha   90.00
_cell.angle_beta   90.00
_cell.angle_gamma   90.00
#
_symmetry.space_group_name_H-M   'P 1'
#
loop_
_entity.id
_entity.type
_entity.pdbx_description
1 polymer ?
#
loop_
_entity_poly.entity_id
_entity_poly.type
_entity_poly.pdbx_seq_one_letter_code
_entity_poly.pdbx_strand_id
1 'polypeptide(L)'
;MEFTPAGEIIGAMHQVRTVKIAGFPQLPDGEFSFVDLHCTNPACDCRKTIIQVIHKGRVVSMIDYGWETPEYYRKWMGDDDAMATEMAGASISMESPDLVRREAILKLFEALMNERWKMAFKHHYALVKERLAARSSKGSAAADGREEGGGAGR
;
A
#
# COMPACT_ATOMS: atom_id res chain seq x y z
N MET A 1 -12.30 2.15 -1.26
CA MET A 1 -11.28 1.32 -0.58
C MET A 1 -10.31 2.28 0.07
N GLU A 2 -10.03 2.12 1.36
CA GLU A 2 -9.07 2.96 2.07
C GLU A 2 -7.69 2.28 2.04
N PHE A 3 -6.67 3.09 1.74
CA PHE A 3 -5.27 2.70 1.73
C PHE A 3 -4.50 3.61 2.68
N THR A 4 -3.70 3.02 3.56
CA THR A 4 -2.99 3.74 4.61
C THR A 4 -1.50 3.41 4.54
N PRO A 5 -0.59 4.38 4.76
CA PRO A 5 0.85 4.11 4.81
C PRO A 5 1.17 2.99 5.78
N ALA A 6 2.02 2.04 5.36
CA ALA A 6 2.32 0.87 6.18
C ALA A 6 2.87 1.29 7.56
N GLY A 7 3.71 2.32 7.61
CA GLY A 7 4.28 2.87 8.86
C GLY A 7 3.25 3.30 9.90
N GLU A 8 2.04 3.71 9.49
CA GLU A 8 0.97 4.04 10.43
C GLU A 8 0.31 2.80 11.08
N ILE A 9 0.46 1.63 10.46
CA ILE A 9 -0.13 0.36 10.91
C ILE A 9 0.92 -0.51 11.61
N ILE A 10 2.07 -0.70 10.97
CA ILE A 10 3.14 -1.62 11.39
C ILE A 10 4.34 -0.90 12.04
N GLY A 11 4.31 0.43 12.12
CA GLY A 11 5.28 1.23 12.87
C GLY A 11 6.71 1.03 12.38
N ALA A 12 7.64 0.81 13.31
CA ALA A 12 9.07 0.65 13.06
C ALA A 12 9.44 -0.53 12.14
N MET A 13 8.51 -1.46 11.88
CA MET A 13 8.72 -2.55 10.92
C MET A 13 8.64 -2.08 9.46
N HIS A 14 8.10 -0.88 9.21
CA HIS A 14 7.98 -0.32 7.87
C HIS A 14 9.34 0.15 7.34
N GLN A 15 9.77 -0.46 6.24
CA GLN A 15 11.01 -0.07 5.54
C GLN A 15 10.69 0.81 4.34
N VAL A 16 10.98 2.11 4.44
CA VAL A 16 10.88 3.06 3.33
C VAL A 16 12.16 3.00 2.49
N ARG A 17 12.01 2.95 1.18
CA ARG A 17 13.15 3.06 0.26
C ARG A 17 13.35 4.51 -0.16
N THR A 18 14.58 4.99 -0.06
CA THR A 18 14.96 6.30 -0.57
C THR A 18 16.04 6.18 -1.65
N VAL A 19 16.05 7.11 -2.60
CA VAL A 19 17.08 7.22 -3.63
C VAL A 19 17.42 8.68 -3.86
N LYS A 20 18.70 8.97 -4.05
CA LYS A 20 19.16 10.30 -4.44
C LYS A 20 19.40 10.34 -5.94
N ILE A 21 18.72 11.26 -6.62
CA ILE A 21 18.86 11.54 -8.04
C ILE A 21 19.67 12.83 -8.20
N ALA A 22 20.61 12.83 -9.15
CA ALA A 22 21.39 14.00 -9.53
C ALA A 22 21.71 13.96 -11.02
N GLY A 23 21.53 15.08 -11.72
CA GLY A 23 21.88 15.22 -13.13
C GLY A 23 21.02 14.39 -14.09
N PHE A 24 19.80 13.98 -13.68
CA PHE A 24 18.90 13.23 -14.55
C PHE A 24 17.91 14.17 -15.24
N PRO A 25 17.97 14.39 -16.57
CA PRO A 25 17.22 15.48 -17.22
C PRO A 25 15.69 15.41 -17.09
N GLN A 26 15.13 14.25 -16.72
CA GLN A 26 13.69 14.02 -16.68
C GLN A 26 13.09 14.05 -15.27
N LEU A 27 13.92 14.15 -14.23
CA LEU A 27 13.49 14.22 -12.83
C LEU A 27 14.28 15.32 -12.11
N PRO A 28 13.67 16.05 -11.16
CA PRO A 28 14.40 17.01 -10.37
C PRO A 28 15.46 16.33 -9.49
N ASP A 29 16.58 17.01 -9.31
CA ASP A 29 17.63 16.58 -8.38
C ASP A 29 17.13 16.56 -6.93
N GLY A 30 17.60 15.57 -6.18
CA GLY A 30 17.33 15.42 -4.76
C GLY A 30 16.93 14.01 -4.38
N GLU A 31 16.43 13.87 -3.16
CA GLU A 31 15.97 12.59 -2.63
C GLU A 31 14.51 12.33 -3.02
N PHE A 32 14.22 11.08 -3.37
CA PHE A 32 12.89 10.53 -3.53
C PHE A 32 12.70 9.41 -2.53
N SER A 33 11.61 9.47 -1.77
CA SER A 33 11.17 8.40 -0.86
C SER A 33 9.97 7.68 -1.44
N PHE A 34 9.96 6.35 -1.34
CA PHE A 34 8.88 5.48 -1.82
C PHE A 34 8.20 4.81 -0.64
N VAL A 35 7.00 5.29 -0.31
CA VAL A 35 6.22 4.87 0.85
C VAL A 35 5.07 3.99 0.36
N ASP A 36 5.02 2.72 0.75
CA ASP A 36 3.92 1.81 0.43
C ASP A 36 2.71 1.98 1.36
N LEU A 37 1.53 1.99 0.74
CA LEU A 37 0.22 2.09 1.34
C LEU A 37 -0.57 0.81 1.05
N HIS A 38 -1.22 0.28 2.08
CA HIS A 38 -1.92 -1.01 2.01
C HIS A 38 -3.40 -0.87 2.33
N CYS A 39 -4.22 -1.74 1.72
CA CYS A 39 -5.66 -1.75 1.93
C CYS A 39 -6.01 -2.15 3.38
N THR A 40 -6.80 -1.30 4.06
CA THR A 40 -7.18 -1.48 5.46
C THR A 40 -8.39 -2.38 5.68
N ASN A 41 -9.05 -2.86 4.62
CA ASN A 41 -10.11 -3.86 4.75
C ASN A 41 -9.50 -5.24 5.10
N PRO A 42 -9.80 -5.81 6.28
CA PRO A 42 -9.23 -7.10 6.70
C PRO A 42 -9.71 -8.28 5.85
N ALA A 43 -10.87 -8.19 5.20
CA ALA A 43 -11.39 -9.23 4.31
C ALA A 43 -10.87 -9.14 2.87
N CYS A 44 -10.17 -8.06 2.52
CA CYS A 44 -9.70 -7.82 1.16
C CYS A 44 -8.30 -8.42 0.94
N ASP A 45 -8.18 -9.39 0.04
CA ASP A 45 -6.88 -9.93 -0.40
C ASP A 45 -6.39 -9.26 -1.71
N CYS A 46 -6.31 -7.93 -1.78
CA CYS A 46 -5.98 -7.25 -3.03
C CYS A 46 -4.54 -7.46 -3.53
N ARG A 47 -3.63 -7.98 -2.69
CA ARG A 47 -2.21 -8.27 -3.01
C ARG A 47 -1.51 -7.21 -3.87
N LYS A 48 -1.80 -5.95 -3.57
CA LYS A 48 -1.23 -4.77 -4.20
C LYS A 48 -0.89 -3.73 -3.15
N THR A 49 -0.05 -2.78 -3.54
CA THR A 49 0.23 -1.56 -2.78
C THR A 49 0.05 -0.34 -3.68
N ILE A 50 -0.29 0.79 -3.08
CA ILE A 50 -0.10 2.12 -3.69
C ILE A 50 1.21 2.67 -3.13
N ILE A 51 2.05 3.28 -3.96
CA ILE A 51 3.31 3.88 -3.53
C ILE A 51 3.18 5.38 -3.66
N GLN A 52 3.28 6.09 -2.53
CA GLN A 52 3.50 7.52 -2.52
C GLN A 52 4.97 7.80 -2.78
N VAL A 53 5.24 8.52 -3.87
CA VAL A 53 6.57 9.04 -4.17
C VAL A 53 6.67 10.44 -3.58
N ILE A 54 7.59 10.63 -2.63
CA ILE A 54 7.79 11.88 -1.91
C ILE A 54 9.10 12.53 -2.34
N HIS A 55 9.05 13.80 -2.71
CA HIS A 55 10.21 14.62 -3.01
C HIS A 55 10.08 15.97 -2.30
N LYS A 56 11.13 16.39 -1.58
CA LYS A 56 11.15 17.65 -0.79
C LYS A 56 9.91 17.80 0.12
N GLY A 57 9.52 16.70 0.77
CA GLY A 57 8.40 16.67 1.71
C GLY A 57 7.00 16.70 1.08
N ARG A 58 6.88 16.59 -0.25
CA ARG A 58 5.60 16.59 -0.96
C ARG A 58 5.40 15.28 -1.72
N VAL A 59 4.17 14.76 -1.74
CA VAL A 59 3.80 13.67 -2.65
C VAL A 59 3.82 14.23 -4.08
N VAL A 60 4.69 13.69 -4.92
CA VAL A 60 4.89 14.14 -6.31
C VAL A 60 4.33 13.17 -7.34
N SER A 61 4.12 11.91 -6.96
CA SER A 61 3.49 10.89 -7.81
C SER A 61 2.86 9.81 -6.93
N MET A 62 1.86 9.11 -7.47
CA MET A 62 1.36 7.85 -6.91
C MET A 62 1.48 6.72 -7.94
N ILE A 63 1.95 5.56 -7.50
CA ILE A 63 2.17 4.38 -8.35
C ILE A 63 1.36 3.23 -7.77
N ASP A 64 0.53 2.59 -8.58
CA ASP A 64 -0.07 1.30 -8.27
C ASP A 64 0.94 0.19 -8.55
N TYR A 65 1.06 -0.77 -7.63
CA TYR A 65 1.89 -1.95 -7.83
C TYR A 65 1.23 -3.22 -7.32
N GLY A 66 0.87 -4.11 -8.25
CA GLY A 66 0.45 -5.46 -7.93
C GLY A 66 1.53 -6.48 -8.25
N TRP A 67 1.74 -7.46 -7.36
CA TRP A 67 2.81 -8.46 -7.51
C TRP A 67 2.35 -9.85 -7.96
N GLU A 68 1.03 -10.05 -8.03
CA GLU A 68 0.43 -11.26 -8.61
C GLU A 68 0.26 -11.15 -10.13
N THR A 69 -0.12 -12.25 -10.76
CA THR A 69 -0.32 -12.33 -12.21
C THR A 69 -1.68 -11.73 -12.62
N PRO A 70 -1.86 -11.36 -13.90
CA PRO A 70 -3.17 -10.94 -14.41
C PRO A 70 -4.28 -11.96 -14.13
N GLU A 71 -3.99 -13.27 -14.17
CA GLU A 71 -4.98 -14.31 -13.88
C GLU A 71 -5.50 -14.24 -12.44
N TYR A 72 -4.62 -13.92 -11.49
CA TYR A 72 -5.03 -13.69 -10.10
C TYR A 72 -6.01 -12.51 -10.03
N TYR A 73 -5.67 -11.37 -10.63
CA TYR A 73 -6.50 -10.17 -10.55
C TYR A 73 -7.82 -10.32 -11.30
N ARG A 74 -7.84 -11.04 -12.42
CA ARG A 74 -9.07 -11.39 -13.14
C ARG A 74 -10.04 -12.13 -12.22
N LYS A 75 -9.54 -13.17 -11.53
CA LYS A 75 -10.34 -13.95 -10.58
C LYS A 75 -10.77 -13.12 -9.36
N TRP A 76 -9.92 -12.20 -8.90
CA TRP A 76 -10.20 -11.36 -7.74
C TRP A 76 -11.25 -10.27 -8.03
N MET A 77 -11.25 -9.68 -9.24
CA MET A 77 -12.16 -8.59 -9.61
C MET A 77 -13.45 -9.03 -10.31
N GLY A 78 -13.48 -10.22 -10.91
CA GLY A 78 -14.65 -10.74 -11.63
C GLY A 78 -14.63 -10.48 -13.14
N ASP A 79 -13.57 -10.94 -13.83
CA ASP A 79 -13.45 -11.02 -15.30
C ASP A 79 -13.35 -9.68 -16.07
N ASP A 80 -12.65 -8.68 -15.52
CA ASP A 80 -12.16 -7.52 -16.29
C ASP A 80 -10.69 -7.70 -16.70
N ASP A 81 -10.45 -8.05 -17.97
CA ASP A 81 -9.12 -8.33 -18.51
C ASP A 81 -8.21 -7.10 -18.57
N ALA A 82 -8.77 -5.94 -18.91
CA ALA A 82 -7.98 -4.72 -19.09
C ALA A 82 -7.48 -4.23 -17.74
N MET A 83 -8.37 -4.15 -16.74
CA MET A 83 -7.97 -3.79 -15.38
C MET A 83 -7.06 -4.85 -14.75
N ALA A 84 -7.30 -6.15 -14.97
CA ALA A 84 -6.45 -7.20 -14.40
C ALA A 84 -5.01 -7.12 -14.91
N THR A 85 -4.83 -6.74 -16.18
CA THR A 85 -3.51 -6.52 -16.77
C THR A 85 -2.84 -5.27 -16.17
N GLU A 86 -3.59 -4.17 -16.03
CA GLU A 86 -3.07 -2.93 -15.45
C GLU A 86 -2.69 -3.07 -13.97
N MET A 87 -3.43 -3.89 -13.22
CA MET A 87 -3.13 -4.19 -11.83
C MET A 87 -1.87 -5.05 -11.66
N ALA A 88 -1.51 -5.84 -12.68
CA ALA A 88 -0.32 -6.67 -12.63
C ALA A 88 0.92 -5.85 -13.04
N GLY A 89 1.79 -5.58 -12.07
CA GLY A 89 2.96 -4.73 -12.28
C GLY A 89 2.72 -3.31 -11.82
N ALA A 90 3.52 -2.38 -12.36
CA ALA A 90 3.56 -0.98 -11.95
C ALA A 90 2.79 -0.10 -12.95
N SER A 91 1.94 0.80 -12.46
CA SER A 91 1.28 1.83 -13.26
C SER A 91 1.14 3.11 -12.45
N ILE A 92 1.02 4.26 -13.12
CA ILE A 92 0.80 5.53 -12.41
C ILE A 92 -0.69 5.64 -12.09
N SER A 93 -1.01 5.81 -10.80
CA SER A 93 -2.38 5.91 -10.33
C SER A 93 -3.12 7.08 -10.98
N MET A 94 -4.45 6.94 -11.12
CA MET A 94 -5.30 7.98 -11.71
C MET A 94 -5.30 9.25 -10.84
N GLU A 95 -5.23 9.07 -9.52
CA GLU A 95 -5.21 10.11 -8.49
C GLU A 95 -3.84 10.79 -8.31
N SER A 96 -2.82 10.38 -9.07
CA SER A 96 -1.45 10.91 -8.95
C SER A 96 -1.42 12.43 -9.19
N PRO A 97 -0.72 13.22 -8.36
CA PRO A 97 -0.63 14.67 -8.54
C PRO A 97 0.29 15.10 -9.69
N ASP A 98 1.08 14.16 -10.24
CA ASP A 98 1.93 14.34 -11.43
C ASP A 98 2.84 15.58 -11.40
N LEU A 99 3.42 15.88 -10.23
CA LEU A 99 4.35 17.00 -10.06
C LEU A 99 5.74 16.71 -10.66
N VAL A 100 5.95 15.49 -11.13
CA VAL A 100 7.10 15.04 -11.92
C VAL A 100 6.60 14.25 -13.14
N ARG A 101 7.46 14.07 -14.14
CA ARG A 101 7.09 13.34 -15.36
C ARG A 101 6.68 11.90 -15.05
N ARG A 102 5.43 11.55 -15.38
CA ARG A 102 4.82 10.22 -15.15
C ARG A 102 5.70 9.08 -15.65
N GLU A 103 6.18 9.18 -16.89
CA GLU A 103 6.99 8.11 -17.50
C GLU A 103 8.37 8.00 -16.86
N ALA A 104 8.95 9.13 -16.43
CA ALA A 104 10.28 9.14 -15.84
C ALA A 104 10.27 8.54 -14.44
N ILE A 105 9.27 8.86 -13.63
CA ILE A 105 9.17 8.31 -12.27
C ILE A 105 8.76 6.85 -12.26
N LEU A 106 7.88 6.43 -13.19
CA LEU A 106 7.55 5.02 -13.37
C LEU A 106 8.79 4.20 -13.76
N LYS A 107 9.57 4.66 -14.74
CA LYS A 107 10.82 4.01 -15.13
C LYS A 107 11.84 3.95 -13.99
N LEU A 108 11.93 5.00 -13.18
CA LEU A 108 12.78 4.97 -11.98
C LEU A 108 12.31 3.89 -11.00
N PHE A 109 11.01 3.82 -10.72
CA PHE A 109 10.43 2.81 -9.85
C PHE A 109 10.71 1.39 -10.36
N GLU A 110 10.46 1.13 -11.65
CA GLU A 110 10.74 -0.14 -12.30
C GLU A 110 12.22 -0.52 -12.24
N ALA A 111 13.12 0.44 -12.49
CA ALA A 111 14.57 0.22 -12.42
C ALA A 111 15.06 -0.09 -10.98
N LEU A 112 14.38 0.42 -9.96
CA LEU A 112 14.67 0.11 -8.56
C LEU A 112 14.09 -1.22 -8.10
N MET A 113 13.10 -1.74 -8.83
CA MET A 113 12.40 -2.98 -8.49
C MET A 113 13.34 -4.17 -8.57
N ASN A 114 13.46 -4.88 -7.46
CA ASN A 114 14.20 -6.14 -7.37
C ASN A 114 13.47 -7.08 -6.41
N GLU A 115 13.86 -8.35 -6.40
CA GLU A 115 13.19 -9.37 -5.57
C GLU A 115 13.19 -9.01 -4.09
N ARG A 116 14.26 -8.39 -3.58
CA ARG A 116 14.33 -7.94 -2.18
C ARG A 116 13.24 -6.91 -1.86
N TRP A 117 13.03 -5.94 -2.73
CA TRP A 117 12.03 -4.90 -2.51
C TRP A 117 10.60 -5.41 -2.72
N LYS A 118 10.39 -6.29 -3.71
CA LYS A 118 9.13 -7.01 -3.89
C LYS A 118 8.77 -7.84 -2.65
N MET A 119 9.74 -8.54 -2.06
CA MET A 119 9.55 -9.27 -0.81
C MET A 119 9.22 -8.34 0.37
N ALA A 120 9.82 -7.15 0.43
CA ALA A 120 9.48 -6.16 1.45
C ALA A 120 8.00 -5.73 1.36
N PHE A 121 7.48 -5.45 0.17
CA PHE A 121 6.06 -5.13 0.00
C PHE A 121 5.14 -6.26 0.44
N LYS A 122 5.45 -7.51 0.05
CA LYS A 122 4.68 -8.69 0.49
C LYS A 122 4.71 -8.87 2.01
N HIS A 123 5.88 -8.63 2.62
CA HIS A 123 6.05 -8.73 4.07
C HIS A 123 5.27 -7.63 4.80
N HIS A 124 5.37 -6.38 4.37
CA HIS A 124 4.58 -5.28 4.93
C HIS A 124 3.08 -5.54 4.81
N TYR A 125 2.63 -6.02 3.64
CA TYR A 125 1.23 -6.40 3.42
C TYR A 125 0.76 -7.45 4.43
N ALA A 126 1.52 -8.52 4.63
CA ALA A 126 1.19 -9.57 5.60
C ALA A 126 1.09 -9.02 7.04
N LEU A 127 2.07 -8.21 7.47
CA LEU A 127 2.06 -7.57 8.78
C LEU A 127 0.86 -6.63 8.96
N VAL A 128 0.49 -5.88 7.91
CA VAL A 128 -0.70 -5.02 7.91
C VAL A 128 -1.96 -5.86 8.11
N LYS A 129 -2.13 -6.95 7.35
CA LYS A 129 -3.31 -7.82 7.47
C LYS A 129 -3.40 -8.48 8.83
N GLU A 130 -2.29 -8.95 9.38
CA GLU A 130 -2.21 -9.50 10.74
C GLU A 130 -2.64 -8.45 11.78
N ARG A 131 -2.12 -7.22 11.67
CA ARG A 131 -2.45 -6.13 12.59
C ARG A 131 -3.92 -5.73 12.53
N LEU A 132 -4.52 -5.72 11.35
CA LEU A 132 -5.93 -5.41 11.15
C LEU A 132 -6.82 -6.52 11.74
N ALA A 133 -6.49 -7.79 11.49
CA ALA A 133 -7.21 -8.92 12.06
C ALA A 133 -7.19 -8.92 13.61
N ALA A 134 -6.03 -8.62 14.21
CA ALA A 134 -5.89 -8.50 15.66
C ALA A 134 -6.68 -7.35 16.29
N ARG A 135 -6.96 -6.27 15.53
CA ARG A 135 -7.83 -5.18 15.98
C ARG A 135 -9.31 -5.59 15.94
N SER A 136 -9.73 -6.29 14.90
CA SER A 136 -11.10 -6.80 14.76
C SER A 136 -11.48 -7.80 15.85
N SER A 137 -10.56 -8.70 16.23
CA SER A 137 -10.81 -9.68 17.30
C SER A 137 -10.92 -9.04 18.69
N LYS A 138 -10.12 -8.01 18.99
CA LYS A 138 -10.20 -7.25 20.25
C LYS A 138 -11.46 -6.39 20.35
N GLY A 139 -11.95 -5.85 19.22
CA GLY A 139 -13.22 -5.11 19.17
C GLY A 139 -14.42 -6.00 19.47
N SER A 140 -14.39 -7.26 19.00
CA SER A 140 -15.43 -8.25 19.28
C SER A 140 -15.43 -8.71 20.75
N ALA A 141 -14.27 -8.88 21.37
CA ALA A 141 -14.15 -9.30 22.76
C ALA A 141 -14.53 -8.20 23.77
N ALA A 142 -14.41 -6.92 23.41
CA ALA A 142 -14.82 -5.80 24.26
C ALA A 142 -16.33 -5.51 24.22
N ALA A 143 -17.04 -5.98 23.18
CA ALA A 143 -18.49 -5.83 23.04
C ALA A 143 -19.29 -6.88 23.83
N ASP A 144 -18.66 -7.99 24.23
CA ASP A 144 -19.31 -9.13 24.92
C ASP A 144 -19.25 -9.03 26.46
N GLY A 145 -18.88 -7.86 27.00
CA GLY A 145 -18.62 -7.65 28.43
C GLY A 145 -19.60 -6.74 29.16
N ARG A 146 -20.79 -6.44 28.61
CA ARG A 146 -21.74 -5.51 29.23
C ARG A 146 -23.18 -6.03 29.25
N GLU A 147 -23.50 -6.86 30.25
CA GLU A 147 -24.80 -7.08 30.94
C GLU A 147 -24.60 -8.35 31.82
N GLU A 148 -24.91 -8.47 33.11
CA GLU A 148 -25.91 -7.81 33.95
C GLU A 148 -25.34 -7.57 35.36
N GLY A 149 -25.44 -6.33 35.83
CA GLY A 149 -25.18 -5.97 37.23
C GLY A 149 -26.18 -4.90 37.65
N GLY A 150 -27.28 -5.34 38.26
CA GLY A 150 -28.27 -4.48 38.91
C GLY A 150 -29.68 -5.06 38.76
N GLY A 151 -30.47 -5.27 39.81
CA GLY A 151 -30.35 -4.90 41.21
C GLY A 151 -31.73 -4.94 41.86
N ALA A 152 -31.73 -5.06 43.19
CA ALA A 152 -32.78 -4.65 44.14
C ALA A 152 -34.21 -5.19 43.90
N GLY A 153 -34.77 -6.02 44.77
CA GLY A 153 -34.93 -5.69 46.19
C GLY A 153 -36.08 -4.70 46.37
N ARG A 154 -37.29 -5.23 46.50
CA ARG A 154 -38.37 -4.68 47.33
C ARG A 154 -39.47 -5.72 47.51
#